data_AF-A0AAN8MKE7-F1
#
_entry.id   AF-A0AAN8MKE7-F1
#
_cell.length_a   1.000
_cell.length_b   1.000
_cell.length_c   1.000
_cell.angle_alpha   90.00
_cell.angle_beta   90.00
_cell.angle_gamma   90.00
#
_symmetry.space_group_name_H-M   'P 1'
#
loop_
_entity.id
_entity.type
_entity.pdbx_description
1 polymer ?
#
loop_
_entity_poly.entity_id
_entity_poly.type
_entity_poly.pdbx_seq_one_letter_code
_entity_poly.pdbx_strand_id
1 'polypeptide(L)'
;MDSAEEEQSEAEEGQSLDEVTVIEPLDEFSALLERLDALHNGSDGDKRECLRTMLDKREEFGQNTTFLWRLVRAYVDVHDITTNLEQKKTHAETGKKVGEEAVKLNLMCAESHQW
;
A
#
# COMPACT_ATOMS: atom_id res chain seq x y z
N MET A 1 3.28 57.55 39.83
CA MET A 1 2.31 56.62 39.23
C MET A 1 2.10 57.10 37.82
N ASP A 2 3.03 56.74 36.94
CA ASP A 2 2.99 55.50 36.13
C ASP A 2 1.98 55.67 34.99
N SER A 3 2.27 55.40 33.73
CA SER A 3 3.44 54.79 33.10
C SER A 3 3.26 54.96 31.58
N ALA A 4 4.39 55.03 30.86
CA ALA A 4 4.69 54.59 29.48
C ALA A 4 3.56 54.60 28.41
N GLU A 5 3.69 55.38 27.34
CA GLU A 5 4.51 55.15 26.14
C GLU A 5 4.00 54.05 25.20
N GLU A 6 4.11 54.37 23.92
CA GLU A 6 3.66 53.70 22.71
C GLU A 6 4.00 52.21 22.65
N GLU A 7 3.11 51.39 22.11
CA GLU A 7 3.53 50.28 21.26
C GLU A 7 2.60 50.15 20.04
N GLN A 8 3.19 50.44 18.89
CA GLN A 8 2.69 50.14 17.55
C GLN A 8 2.63 48.62 17.39
N SER A 9 1.46 48.07 17.09
CA SER A 9 1.34 46.67 16.70
C SER A 9 1.56 46.55 15.20
N GLU A 10 2.81 46.28 14.81
CA GLU A 10 3.15 45.67 13.53
C GLU A 10 2.99 44.15 13.68
N ALA A 11 2.12 43.56 12.87
CA ALA A 11 2.04 42.11 12.67
C ALA A 11 1.86 41.87 11.18
N GLU A 12 3.00 41.85 10.48
CA GLU A 12 3.12 41.12 9.22
C GLU A 12 3.01 39.61 9.46
N GLU A 13 2.77 38.90 8.37
CA GLU A 13 2.95 37.46 8.19
C GLU A 13 1.80 36.54 8.63
N GLY A 14 0.82 36.46 7.75
CA GLY A 14 0.08 35.23 7.49
C GLY A 14 0.27 34.82 6.04
N GLN A 15 1.49 34.42 5.66
CA GLN A 15 1.70 33.61 4.46
C GLN A 15 0.91 32.30 4.67
N SER A 16 -0.29 32.20 4.11
CA SER A 16 -0.95 30.90 3.91
C SER A 16 -0.20 30.18 2.79
N LEU A 17 0.96 29.64 3.16
CA LEU A 17 1.79 28.76 2.39
C LEU A 17 1.00 27.45 2.19
N ASP A 18 0.77 27.10 0.92
CA ASP A 18 0.45 25.75 0.47
C ASP A 18 -0.63 24.97 1.25
N GLU A 19 -1.90 25.27 0.97
CA GLU A 19 -2.89 24.18 0.87
C GLU A 19 -2.87 23.68 -0.58
N VAL A 20 -1.74 23.13 -1.01
CA VAL A 20 -1.75 22.16 -2.10
C VAL A 20 -2.38 20.91 -1.50
N THR A 21 -3.68 20.79 -1.68
CA THR A 21 -4.43 19.56 -1.45
C THR A 21 -3.82 18.46 -2.32
N VAL A 22 -2.80 17.76 -1.83
CA VAL A 22 -2.34 16.48 -2.37
C VAL A 22 -3.36 15.42 -1.92
N ILE A 23 -4.57 15.47 -2.49
CA ILE A 23 -5.67 14.55 -2.12
C ILE A 23 -5.80 13.41 -3.13
N GLU A 24 -5.24 13.50 -4.34
CA GLU A 24 -5.55 12.55 -5.42
C GLU A 24 -4.83 11.17 -5.36
N PRO A 25 -3.54 11.01 -4.97
CA PRO A 25 -2.88 9.69 -5.08
C PRO A 25 -3.16 8.71 -3.92
N LEU A 26 -3.56 9.21 -2.74
CA LEU A 26 -3.81 8.35 -1.57
C LEU A 26 -5.17 7.63 -1.66
N ASP A 27 -6.14 8.26 -2.31
CA ASP A 27 -7.50 7.73 -2.50
C ASP A 27 -7.50 6.58 -3.52
N GLU A 28 -6.80 6.74 -4.65
CA GLU A 28 -6.69 5.69 -5.67
C GLU A 28 -5.98 4.43 -5.15
N PHE A 29 -4.93 4.60 -4.35
CA PHE A 29 -4.23 3.48 -3.73
C PHE A 29 -5.13 2.74 -2.74
N SER A 30 -5.81 3.46 -1.86
CA SER A 30 -6.74 2.89 -0.88
C SER A 30 -7.88 2.13 -1.57
N ALA A 31 -8.51 2.74 -2.59
CA ALA A 31 -9.56 2.12 -3.37
C ALA A 31 -9.09 0.88 -4.13
N LEU A 32 -7.84 0.88 -4.63
CA LEU A 32 -7.22 -0.30 -5.21
C LEU A 32 -7.09 -1.42 -4.17
N LEU A 33 -6.58 -1.13 -2.98
CA LEU A 33 -6.42 -2.14 -1.93
C LEU A 33 -7.76 -2.75 -1.50
N GLU A 34 -8.79 -1.93 -1.32
CA GLU A 34 -10.14 -2.40 -1.00
C GLU A 34 -10.68 -3.35 -2.08
N ARG A 35 -10.48 -3.01 -3.36
CA ARG A 35 -10.87 -3.90 -4.47
C ARG A 35 -10.10 -5.22 -4.43
N LEU A 36 -8.79 -5.19 -4.17
CA LEU A 36 -7.97 -6.40 -4.08
C LEU A 36 -8.39 -7.27 -2.88
N ASP A 37 -8.74 -6.66 -1.75
CA ASP A 37 -9.28 -7.34 -0.58
C ASP A 37 -10.65 -7.97 -0.87
N ALA A 38 -11.50 -7.31 -1.67
CA ALA A 38 -12.76 -7.89 -2.14
C ALA A 38 -12.53 -9.11 -3.05
N LEU A 39 -11.62 -9.01 -4.02
CA LEU A 39 -11.28 -10.11 -4.93
C LEU A 39 -10.68 -11.32 -4.21
N HIS A 40 -9.87 -11.10 -3.18
CA HIS A 40 -9.32 -12.17 -2.33
C HIS A 40 -10.43 -13.03 -1.69
N ASN A 41 -11.50 -12.39 -1.22
CA ASN A 41 -12.66 -13.05 -0.63
C ASN A 41 -13.64 -13.65 -1.66
N GLY A 42 -13.33 -13.50 -2.96
CA GLY A 42 -14.15 -13.98 -4.06
C GLY A 42 -13.89 -15.44 -4.43
N SER A 43 -14.30 -15.78 -5.65
CA SER A 43 -14.11 -17.08 -6.27
C SER A 43 -12.65 -17.36 -6.66
N ASP A 44 -12.35 -18.59 -7.07
CA ASP A 44 -11.06 -18.94 -7.66
C ASP A 44 -10.72 -18.11 -8.91
N GLY A 45 -11.73 -17.65 -9.65
CA GLY A 45 -11.54 -16.71 -10.76
C GLY A 45 -11.04 -15.36 -10.26
N ASP A 46 -11.69 -14.84 -9.23
CA ASP A 46 -11.40 -13.53 -8.63
C ASP A 46 -10.01 -13.51 -7.98
N LYS A 47 -9.58 -14.61 -7.36
CA LYS A 47 -8.22 -14.76 -6.82
C LYS A 47 -7.14 -14.68 -7.90
N ARG A 48 -7.38 -15.30 -9.06
CA ARG A 48 -6.46 -15.19 -10.22
C ARG A 48 -6.46 -13.78 -10.80
N GLU A 49 -7.62 -13.14 -10.85
CA GLU A 49 -7.75 -11.74 -11.28
C GLU A 49 -7.00 -10.80 -10.33
N CYS A 50 -7.15 -11.00 -9.02
CA CYS A 50 -6.43 -10.27 -7.99
C CYS A 50 -4.92 -10.30 -8.26
N LEU A 51 -4.34 -11.49 -8.41
CA LEU A 51 -2.90 -11.62 -8.70
C LEU A 51 -2.51 -10.89 -9.99
N ARG A 52 -3.28 -11.04 -11.08
CA ARG A 52 -3.01 -10.34 -12.35
C ARG A 52 -3.02 -8.82 -12.17
N THR A 53 -4.07 -8.26 -11.56
CA THR A 53 -4.20 -6.82 -11.33
C THR A 53 -3.07 -6.28 -10.46
N MET A 54 -2.63 -7.04 -9.45
CA MET A 54 -1.47 -6.64 -8.64
C MET A 54 -0.16 -6.67 -9.43
N LEU A 55 0.02 -7.61 -10.37
CA LEU A 55 1.21 -7.63 -11.22
C LEU A 55 1.24 -6.43 -12.17
N ASP A 56 0.09 -6.05 -12.75
CA ASP A 56 -0.02 -4.87 -13.61
C ASP A 56 0.32 -3.58 -12.87
N LYS A 57 -0.03 -3.51 -11.57
CA LYS A 57 0.23 -2.37 -10.69
C LYS A 57 1.57 -2.44 -9.96
N ARG A 58 2.38 -3.47 -10.20
CA ARG A 58 3.66 -3.68 -9.49
C ARG A 58 4.70 -2.62 -9.82
N GLU A 59 4.71 -2.07 -11.04
CA GLU A 59 5.64 -0.98 -11.39
C GLU A 59 5.33 0.31 -10.64
N GLU A 60 4.05 0.55 -10.33
CA GLU A 60 3.57 1.75 -9.66
C GLU A 60 3.70 1.66 -8.13
N PHE A 61 3.30 0.53 -7.53
CA PHE A 61 3.22 0.37 -6.07
C PHE A 61 4.22 -0.65 -5.49
N GLY A 62 5.15 -1.17 -6.30
CA GLY A 62 6.07 -2.24 -5.89
C GLY A 62 7.09 -1.89 -4.81
N GLN A 63 7.16 -0.63 -4.38
CA GLN A 63 7.97 -0.18 -3.24
C GLN A 63 7.14 0.06 -1.97
N ASN A 64 5.81 -0.10 -2.05
CA ASN A 64 4.92 0.05 -0.91
C ASN A 64 4.77 -1.30 -0.19
N THR A 65 5.13 -1.36 1.09
CA THR A 65 5.09 -2.62 1.85
C THR A 65 3.68 -3.19 2.02
N THR A 66 2.68 -2.33 2.20
CA THR A 66 1.26 -2.72 2.32
C THR A 66 0.75 -3.37 1.03
N PHE A 67 1.18 -2.85 -0.12
CA PHE A 67 0.91 -3.46 -1.42
C PHE A 67 1.61 -4.81 -1.57
N LEU A 68 2.91 -4.89 -1.23
CA LEU A 68 3.67 -6.13 -1.36
C LEU A 68 3.11 -7.25 -0.49
N TRP A 69 2.64 -6.95 0.73
CA TRP A 69 2.01 -7.96 1.58
C TRP A 69 0.71 -8.51 0.99
N ARG A 70 -0.11 -7.67 0.38
CA ARG A 70 -1.30 -8.12 -0.37
C ARG A 70 -0.91 -8.93 -1.62
N LEU A 71 0.22 -8.62 -2.25
CA LEU A 71 0.75 -9.40 -3.38
C LEU A 71 1.20 -10.79 -2.93
N VAL A 72 1.85 -10.90 -1.77
CA VAL A 72 2.20 -12.20 -1.16
C VAL A 72 0.93 -13.04 -0.96
N ARG A 73 -0.12 -12.46 -0.37
CA ARG A 73 -1.41 -13.15 -0.18
C ARG A 73 -2.01 -13.62 -1.51
N ALA A 74 -2.01 -12.77 -2.53
CA ALA A 74 -2.50 -13.15 -3.87
C ALA A 74 -1.72 -14.33 -4.48
N TYR A 75 -0.40 -14.42 -4.24
CA TYR A 75 0.38 -15.59 -4.65
C TYR A 75 0.00 -16.85 -3.87
N VAL A 76 -0.27 -16.75 -2.58
CA VAL A 76 -0.74 -17.86 -1.74
C VAL A 76 -2.12 -18.33 -2.20
N ASP A 77 -3.04 -17.41 -2.46
CA ASP A 77 -4.39 -17.73 -2.97
C ASP A 77 -4.33 -18.52 -4.27
N VAL A 78 -3.52 -18.04 -5.23
CA VAL A 78 -3.37 -18.71 -6.52
C VAL A 78 -2.63 -20.03 -6.38
N HIS A 79 -1.65 -20.13 -5.47
CA HIS A 79 -1.03 -21.41 -5.13
C HIS A 79 -2.08 -22.43 -4.65
N ASP A 80 -2.97 -22.03 -3.74
CA ASP A 80 -3.92 -22.95 -3.11
C ASP A 80 -4.94 -23.52 -4.10
N ILE A 81 -5.44 -22.68 -5.01
CA ILE A 81 -6.41 -23.08 -6.04
C ILE A 81 -5.77 -23.74 -7.28
N THR A 82 -4.44 -23.67 -7.41
CA THR A 82 -3.72 -24.31 -8.53
C THR A 82 -3.50 -25.79 -8.24
N THR A 83 -3.82 -26.64 -9.21
CA THR A 83 -3.66 -28.10 -9.11
C THR A 83 -2.36 -28.60 -9.75
N ASN A 84 -1.82 -27.87 -10.72
CA ASN A 84 -0.55 -28.19 -11.35
C ASN A 84 0.61 -27.93 -10.37
N LEU A 85 1.36 -28.97 -10.03
CA LEU A 85 2.42 -28.92 -9.03
C LEU A 85 3.58 -27.98 -9.40
N GLU A 86 3.94 -27.93 -10.69
CA GLU A 86 5.00 -27.03 -11.18
C GLU A 86 4.57 -25.57 -11.02
N GLN A 87 3.35 -25.25 -11.45
CA GLN A 87 2.79 -23.90 -11.29
C GLN A 87 2.63 -23.51 -9.82
N LYS A 88 2.13 -24.42 -8.96
CA LYS A 88 2.10 -24.21 -7.51
C LYS A 88 3.48 -23.83 -6.98
N LYS A 89 4.51 -24.60 -7.32
CA LYS A 89 5.88 -24.33 -6.88
C LYS A 89 6.34 -22.93 -7.31
N THR A 90 6.09 -22.55 -8.56
CA THR A 90 6.41 -21.19 -9.05
C THR A 90 5.71 -20.10 -8.25
N HIS A 91 4.41 -20.26 -7.95
CA HIS A 91 3.67 -19.29 -7.15
C HIS A 91 4.23 -19.15 -5.73
N ALA A 92 4.54 -20.28 -5.07
CA ALA A 92 5.13 -20.27 -3.74
C ALA A 92 6.52 -19.62 -3.70
N GLU A 93 7.40 -19.96 -4.65
CA GLU A 93 8.73 -19.37 -4.75
C GLU A 93 8.68 -17.87 -5.04
N THR A 94 7.74 -17.43 -5.87
CA THR A 94 7.58 -16.02 -6.22
C THR A 94 6.99 -15.22 -5.08
N GLY A 95 5.93 -15.72 -4.44
CA GLY A 95 5.35 -15.12 -3.23
C GLY A 95 6.39 -14.96 -2.11
N LYS A 96 7.25 -15.97 -1.92
CA LYS A 96 8.37 -15.88 -0.96
C LYS A 96 9.32 -14.72 -1.27
N LYS A 97 9.74 -14.55 -2.53
CA LYS A 97 10.63 -13.44 -2.92
C LYS A 97 9.98 -12.07 -2.66
N VAL A 98 8.69 -11.94 -2.96
CA VAL A 98 7.94 -10.71 -2.67
C VAL A 98 7.88 -10.44 -1.17
N GLY A 99 7.67 -11.48 -0.34
CA GLY A 99 7.70 -11.34 1.11
C GLY A 99 9.07 -10.91 1.63
N GLU A 100 10.16 -11.46 1.09
CA GLU A 100 11.52 -11.04 1.41
C GLU A 100 11.78 -9.57 1.01
N GLU A 101 11.23 -9.10 -0.11
CA GLU A 101 11.27 -7.69 -0.52
C GLU A 101 10.51 -6.79 0.47
N ALA A 102 9.29 -7.18 0.85
CA ALA A 102 8.46 -6.43 1.80
C ALA A 102 9.14 -6.26 3.16
N VAL A 103 9.75 -7.33 3.68
CA VAL A 103 10.52 -7.31 4.93
C VAL A 103 11.73 -6.38 4.82
N LYS A 104 12.48 -6.41 3.71
CA LYS A 104 13.64 -5.51 3.51
C LYS A 104 13.26 -4.04 3.48
N LEU A 105 12.09 -3.72 2.91
CA LEU A 105 11.62 -2.34 2.79
C LEU A 105 11.10 -1.78 4.12
N ASN A 106 10.47 -2.61 4.96
CA ASN A 106 10.06 -2.20 6.30
C ASN A 106 10.08 -3.37 7.27
N LEU A 107 11.20 -3.50 8.00
CA LEU A 107 11.44 -4.54 8.99
C LEU A 107 10.45 -4.50 10.17
N MET A 108 9.78 -3.37 10.40
CA MET A 108 8.85 -3.16 11.52
C MET A 108 7.39 -3.04 11.05
N CYS A 109 7.08 -3.43 9.82
CA CYS A 109 5.72 -3.35 9.30
C CYS A 109 4.79 -4.30 10.06
N ALA A 110 3.83 -3.76 10.82
CA ALA A 110 2.87 -4.55 11.59
C ALA A 110 2.08 -5.54 10.72
N GLU A 111 1.87 -5.21 9.44
CA GLU A 111 1.17 -6.07 8.50
C GLU A 111 1.90 -7.38 8.22
N SER A 112 3.24 -7.47 8.38
CA SER A 112 3.95 -8.75 8.19
C SER A 112 3.47 -9.86 9.13
N HIS A 113 2.79 -9.51 10.24
CA HIS A 113 2.21 -10.46 11.19
C HIS A 113 0.75 -10.83 10.87
N GLN A 114 0.12 -10.19 9.88
CA GLN A 114 -1.28 -10.43 9.51
C GLN A 114 -1.43 -11.40 8.33
N TRP A 115 -0.33 -11.86 7.74
CA TRP A 115 -0.28 -12.66 6.51
C TRP A 115 0.65 -13.86 6.68
#